data_AF-A0A1B7XJN5-F1
#
_entry.id   AF-A0A1B7XJN5-F1
#
_cell.length_a   1.000
_cell.length_b   1.000
_cell.length_c   1.000
_cell.angle_alpha   90.00
_cell.angle_beta   90.00
_cell.angle_gamma   90.00
#
_symmetry.space_group_name_H-M   'P 1'
#
loop_
_entity.id
_entity.type
_entity.pdbx_description
1 polymer ?
#
loop_
_entity_poly.entity_id
_entity_poly.type
_entity_poly.pdbx_seq_one_letter_code
_entity_poly.pdbx_strand_id
1 'polypeptide(L)' 'MATIMPKSELVRKAVAYVQEHLKEHPANLRRLLDQAGMRFNLSPKEAEMLNNFFKQSESDH' A
#
# COMPACT_ATOMS: atom_id res chain seq x y z
N MET A 1 10.15 18.35 2.01
CA MET A 1 9.55 17.06 2.40
C MET A 1 8.32 16.83 1.53
N ALA A 2 8.50 16.24 0.35
CA ALA A 2 7.38 15.93 -0.51
C ALA A 2 6.74 14.64 0.00
N THR A 3 5.65 14.77 0.75
CA THR A 3 4.71 13.65 0.88
C THR A 3 4.23 13.38 -0.54
N ILE A 4 4.82 12.37 -1.19
CA ILE A 4 4.37 11.90 -2.50
C ILE A 4 3.04 11.23 -2.22
N MET A 5 1.99 12.05 -2.05
CA MET A 5 0.63 11.57 -2.06
C MET A 5 0.48 10.85 -3.40
N PRO A 6 0.09 9.57 -3.41
CA PRO A 6 -0.13 8.87 -4.66
C PRO A 6 -1.18 9.67 -5.44
N LYS A 7 -0.81 10.10 -6.65
CA LYS A 7 -1.67 10.92 -7.52
C LYS A 7 -2.94 10.17 -7.92
N SER A 8 -2.94 8.85 -7.79
CA SER A 8 -4.06 7.98 -8.15
C SER A 8 -4.94 7.67 -6.96
N GLU A 9 -6.23 7.85 -7.18
CA GLU A 9 -7.28 7.49 -6.22
C GLU A 9 -7.28 5.99 -5.90
N LEU A 10 -6.90 5.15 -6.85
CA LEU A 10 -6.82 3.69 -6.67
C LEU A 10 -5.76 3.31 -5.63
N VAL A 11 -4.54 3.87 -5.73
CA VAL A 11 -3.49 3.64 -4.73
C VAL A 11 -3.91 4.17 -3.37
N ARG A 12 -4.57 5.33 -3.28
CA ARG A 12 -5.09 5.81 -1.98
C ARG A 12 -6.08 4.82 -1.35
N LYS A 13 -7.02 4.30 -2.13
CA LYS A 13 -8.00 3.30 -1.64
C LYS A 13 -7.32 1.99 -1.24
N ALA A 14 -6.32 1.56 -2.01
CA ALA A 14 -5.47 0.41 -1.69
C ALA A 14 -4.69 0.61 -0.38
N VAL A 15 -4.06 1.78 -0.19
CA VAL A 15 -3.36 2.13 1.06
C VAL A 15 -4.31 2.08 2.24
N ALA A 16 -5.48 2.70 2.15
CA ALA A 16 -6.46 2.71 3.23
C ALA A 16 -6.87 1.28 3.63
N TYR A 17 -7.21 0.46 2.63
CA TYR A 17 -7.56 -0.95 2.84
C TYR A 17 -6.44 -1.73 3.54
N VAL A 18 -5.20 -1.60 3.05
CA VAL A 18 -4.04 -2.28 3.63
C VAL A 18 -3.76 -1.77 5.05
N GLN A 19 -3.89 -0.47 5.31
CA GLN A 19 -3.69 0.12 6.65
C GLN A 19 -4.75 -0.34 7.65
N GLU A 20 -6.01 -0.45 7.26
CA GLU A 20 -7.07 -0.97 8.12
C GLU A 20 -6.77 -2.42 8.51
N HIS A 21 -6.45 -3.27 7.53
CA HIS A 21 -6.12 -4.66 7.79
C HIS A 21 -4.79 -4.88 8.53
N LEU A 22 -3.79 -4.01 8.33
CA LEU A 22 -2.52 -4.04 9.07
C LEU A 22 -2.73 -3.73 10.56
N LYS A 23 -3.65 -2.84 10.90
CA LYS A 23 -3.96 -2.52 12.29
C LYS A 23 -4.54 -3.72 13.03
N GLU A 24 -5.32 -4.54 12.33
CA GLU A 24 -5.90 -5.77 12.88
C GLU A 24 -4.90 -6.94 12.83
N HIS A 25 -4.12 -7.06 11.76
CA HIS A 25 -3.19 -8.16 11.51
C HIS A 25 -1.88 -7.67 10.86
N PRO A 26 -0.89 -7.24 11.66
CA PRO A 26 0.36 -6.66 11.14
C PRO A 26 1.26 -7.68 10.41
N ALA A 27 1.09 -8.98 10.64
CA ALA A 27 1.95 -10.02 10.07
C ALA A 27 1.79 -10.24 8.55
N ASN A 28 0.74 -9.68 7.91
CA ASN A 28 0.36 -10.03 6.55
C ASN A 28 0.47 -8.89 5.53
N LEU A 29 1.34 -7.90 5.78
CA LEU A 29 1.55 -6.76 4.87
C LEU A 29 1.65 -7.18 3.40
N ARG A 30 2.54 -8.12 3.10
CA ARG A 30 2.82 -8.57 1.72
C ARG A 30 1.61 -9.20 1.03
N ARG A 31 0.75 -9.89 1.78
CA ARG A 31 -0.51 -10.44 1.26
C ARG A 31 -1.55 -9.35 1.02
N LEU A 32 -1.64 -8.39 1.94
CA LEU A 32 -2.56 -7.25 1.81
C LEU A 32 -2.20 -6.38 0.61
N LEU A 33 -0.92 -6.15 0.36
CA LEU A 33 -0.42 -5.43 -0.82
C LEU A 33 -0.81 -6.13 -2.13
N ASP A 34 -0.60 -7.45 -2.21
CA ASP A 34 -0.96 -8.25 -3.38
C ASP A 34 -2.48 -8.26 -3.63
N GLN A 35 -3.26 -8.48 -2.57
CA GLN A 35 -4.72 -8.40 -2.62
C GLN A 35 -5.21 -7.01 -3.04
N ALA A 36 -4.63 -5.95 -2.50
CA ALA A 36 -4.99 -4.58 -2.88
C ALA A 36 -4.60 -4.27 -4.33
N GLY A 37 -3.44 -4.74 -4.78
CA GLY A 37 -3.01 -4.66 -6.18
C GLY A 37 -4.04 -5.25 -7.14
N MET A 38 -4.48 -6.49 -6.86
CA MET A 38 -5.50 -7.16 -7.66
C MET A 38 -6.89 -6.52 -7.51
N ARG A 39 -7.29 -6.17 -6.29
CA ARG A 39 -8.64 -5.65 -5.99
C ARG A 39 -8.89 -4.27 -6.58
N PHE A 40 -7.86 -3.42 -6.61
CA PHE A 40 -7.95 -2.07 -7.15
C PHE A 40 -7.45 -1.97 -8.59
N ASN A 41 -7.14 -3.09 -9.26
CA ASN A 41 -6.55 -3.14 -10.61
C ASN A 41 -5.38 -2.16 -10.76
N LEU A 42 -4.45 -2.20 -9.80
CA LEU A 42 -3.29 -1.33 -9.81
C LEU A 42 -2.41 -1.65 -11.01
N SER A 43 -2.01 -0.62 -11.76
CA SER A 43 -0.98 -0.75 -12.78
C SER A 43 0.38 -1.12 -12.14
N PRO A 44 1.33 -1.70 -12.87
CA PRO A 44 2.65 -2.05 -12.32
C PRO A 44 3.32 -0.88 -11.59
N LYS A 45 3.20 0.34 -12.15
CA LYS A 45 3.69 1.58 -11.53
C LYS A 45 2.99 1.92 -10.21
N GLU A 46 1.69 1.66 -10.11
CA GLU A 46 0.87 1.91 -8.92
C GLU A 46 1.19 0.89 -7.81
N ALA A 47 1.34 -0.38 -8.19
CA ALA A 47 1.72 -1.45 -7.28
C ALA A 47 3.12 -1.22 -6.68
N GLU A 48 4.07 -0.73 -7.48
CA GLU A 48 5.39 -0.32 -6.99
C GLU A 48 5.31 0.84 -5.99
N MET A 49 4.49 1.87 -6.26
CA MET A 49 4.28 2.97 -5.30
C MET A 49 3.69 2.48 -3.99
N LEU A 50 2.66 1.63 -4.05
CA LEU A 50 2.03 1.02 -2.88
C LEU A 50 3.06 0.24 -2.06
N ASN A 51 3.78 -0.68 -2.70
CA ASN A 51 4.79 -1.50 -2.04
C ASN A 51 5.90 -0.65 -1.42
N ASN A 52 6.40 0.38 -2.12
CA ASN A 52 7.44 1.25 -1.60
C ASN A 52 6.99 2.08 -0.40
N PHE A 53 5.74 2.56 -0.40
CA PHE A 53 5.15 3.31 0.72
C PHE A 53 5.13 2.49 2.02
N PHE A 54 4.68 1.24 1.93
CA PHE A 54 4.63 0.36 3.10
C PHE A 54 6.01 -0.19 3.49
N LYS A 55 6.87 -0.52 2.52
CA LYS A 55 8.23 -0.99 2.79
C LYS A 55 9.10 0.08 3.48
N GLN A 56 8.90 1.35 3.12
CA GLN A 56 9.54 2.47 3.80
C GLN A 56 9.01 2.69 5.23
N SER A 57 7.74 2.34 5.48
CA SER A 57 7.15 2.40 6.82
C SER A 57 7.64 1.28 7.75
N GLU A 58 8.06 0.13 7.21
CA GLU A 58 8.58 -1.01 8.00
C GLU A 58 10.06 -0.85 8.38
N SER A 59 10.82 -0.01 7.67
CA SER A 59 12.27 0.14 7.86
C SER A 59 12.67 1.20 8.91
N ASP A 60 11.70 1.85 9.56
CA ASP A 60 11.92 2.85 10.62
C ASP A 60 11.65 2.27 12.02
N HIS A 61 12.02 1.01 12.26
CA HIS A 61 11.97 0.40 13.60
C HIS A 61 13.32 -0.22 13.98
#